data_AF-A0A7V4PRL0-F1
#
_entry.id   AF-A0A7V4PRL0-F1
#
_cell.length_a   1.000
_cell.length_b   1.000
_cell.length_c   1.000
_cell.angle_alpha   90.00
_cell.angle_beta   90.00
_cell.angle_gamma   90.00
#
_symmetry.space_group_name_H-M   'P 1'
#
loop_
_entity.id
_entity.type
_entity.pdbx_description
1 polymer ?
#
loop_
_entity_poly.entity_id
_entity_poly.type
_entity_poly.pdbx_seq_one_letter_code
_entity_poly.pdbx_strand_id
1 'polypeptide(L)'
;MALAWGIAVVPVEEIDRMNILNASLLAMAQALKQCQVAPDLLLIDGAHKIPREFIASAGSSSQRVNASSAKDLMNAREAFPPQKAIRKGDDLCYSIAAASILAKVTRDEIMIGYDKLYPLYGFAKNKGYGSREHLAALERYGLSPIHRRSFEPVRNLAGSCQRSAVQLSLLEADR
;
A
#
# COMPACT_ATOMS: atom_id res chain seq x y z
N MET A 1 -5.55 -21.96 -13.28
CA MET A 1 -6.18 -20.63 -13.38
C MET A 1 -6.74 -20.26 -12.02
N ALA A 2 -6.62 -19.01 -11.59
CA ALA A 2 -7.19 -18.56 -10.31
C ALA A 2 -8.72 -18.39 -10.45
N LEU A 3 -9.46 -18.62 -9.36
CA LEU A 3 -10.92 -18.45 -9.31
C LEU A 3 -11.32 -16.98 -9.19
N ALA A 4 -10.58 -16.21 -8.39
CA ALA A 4 -10.75 -14.77 -8.20
C ALA A 4 -9.43 -14.16 -7.70
N TRP A 5 -9.27 -12.86 -7.87
CA TRP A 5 -8.16 -12.08 -7.33
C TRP A 5 -8.62 -10.64 -7.05
N GLY A 6 -7.87 -9.93 -6.21
CA GLY A 6 -8.13 -8.54 -5.83
C GLY A 6 -6.84 -7.82 -5.47
N ILE A 7 -6.78 -6.51 -5.71
CA ILE A 7 -5.57 -5.69 -5.49
C ILE A 7 -5.96 -4.36 -4.86
N ALA A 8 -5.36 -4.04 -3.72
CA ALA A 8 -5.53 -2.73 -3.10
C ALA A 8 -4.20 -2.01 -2.99
N VAL A 9 -4.26 -0.68 -3.13
CA VAL A 9 -3.13 0.23 -2.98
C VAL A 9 -3.49 1.21 -1.89
N VAL A 10 -2.63 1.31 -0.88
CA VAL A 10 -2.76 2.27 0.20
C VAL A 10 -1.86 3.47 -0.09
N PRO A 11 -2.40 4.70 -0.10
CA PRO A 11 -1.64 5.88 -0.45
C PRO A 11 -0.60 6.23 0.63
N VAL A 12 0.43 6.98 0.24
CA VAL A 12 1.57 7.30 1.13
C VAL A 12 1.14 8.07 2.37
N GLU A 13 0.14 8.92 2.25
CA GLU A 13 -0.43 9.71 3.35
C GLU A 13 -1.09 8.81 4.39
N GLU A 14 -1.68 7.68 3.97
CA GLU A 14 -2.19 6.67 4.89
C GLU A 14 -1.06 5.90 5.57
N ILE A 15 -0.04 5.50 4.82
CA ILE A 15 1.15 4.83 5.36
C ILE A 15 1.81 5.69 6.44
N ASP A 16 2.00 6.98 6.19
CA ASP A 16 2.61 7.90 7.15
C ASP A 16 1.73 8.11 8.41
N ARG A 17 0.40 8.06 8.26
CA ARG A 17 -0.53 8.19 9.40
C ARG A 17 -0.57 6.96 10.30
N MET A 18 -0.50 5.76 9.72
CA MET A 18 -0.78 4.52 10.47
C MET A 18 0.40 3.57 10.61
N ASN A 19 1.56 3.86 10.02
CA ASN A 19 2.72 3.00 9.80
C ASN A 19 2.53 1.90 8.73
N ILE A 20 3.65 1.35 8.24
CA ILE A 20 3.64 0.38 7.13
C ILE A 20 3.02 -0.96 7.48
N LEU A 21 3.10 -1.42 8.73
CA LEU A 21 2.52 -2.69 9.14
C LEU A 21 1.00 -2.60 9.02
N ASN A 22 0.40 -1.57 9.63
CA ASN A 22 -1.04 -1.36 9.58
C ASN A 22 -1.52 -1.06 8.16
N ALA A 23 -0.78 -0.25 7.40
CA ALA A 23 -1.12 0.01 6.00
C ALA A 23 -1.09 -1.26 5.13
N SER A 24 -0.15 -2.17 5.39
CA SER A 24 -0.09 -3.47 4.68
C SER A 24 -1.29 -4.34 5.04
N LEU A 25 -1.67 -4.40 6.33
CA LEU A 25 -2.84 -5.16 6.78
C LEU A 25 -4.16 -4.55 6.26
N LEU A 26 -4.24 -3.22 6.17
CA LEU A 26 -5.37 -2.52 5.55
C LEU A 26 -5.47 -2.83 4.05
N ALA A 27 -4.35 -2.80 3.32
CA ALA A 27 -4.31 -3.19 1.91
C ALA A 27 -4.79 -4.63 1.71
N MET A 28 -4.36 -5.58 2.57
CA MET A 28 -4.84 -6.96 2.52
C MET A 28 -6.36 -7.04 2.74
N ALA A 29 -6.90 -6.29 3.71
CA ALA A 29 -8.34 -6.24 3.96
C ALA A 29 -9.13 -5.67 2.78
N GLN A 30 -8.64 -4.60 2.15
CA GLN A 30 -9.25 -3.99 0.96
C GLN A 30 -9.16 -4.92 -0.26
N ALA A 31 -8.04 -5.62 -0.45
CA ALA A 31 -7.86 -6.57 -1.56
C ALA A 31 -8.84 -7.74 -1.45
N LEU A 32 -9.08 -8.24 -0.22
CA LEU A 32 -10.06 -9.30 0.03
C LEU A 32 -11.48 -8.91 -0.41
N LYS A 33 -11.85 -7.63 -0.29
CA LYS A 33 -13.18 -7.14 -0.70
C LYS A 33 -13.36 -7.05 -2.21
N GLN A 34 -12.28 -6.98 -2.96
CA GLN A 34 -12.34 -6.99 -4.41
C GLN A 34 -12.44 -8.41 -4.98
N CYS A 35 -12.14 -9.44 -4.17
CA CYS A 35 -12.34 -10.82 -4.57
C CYS A 35 -13.85 -11.12 -4.66
N GLN A 36 -14.30 -11.51 -5.85
CA GLN A 36 -15.71 -11.86 -6.09
C GLN A 36 -16.14 -13.16 -5.41
N VAL A 37 -15.18 -14.01 -5.03
CA VAL A 37 -15.41 -15.28 -4.34
C VAL A 37 -14.91 -15.14 -2.91
N ALA A 38 -15.80 -15.34 -1.94
CA ALA A 38 -15.44 -15.34 -0.53
C ALA A 38 -14.62 -16.61 -0.20
N PRO A 39 -13.41 -16.47 0.36
CA PRO A 39 -12.60 -17.63 0.72
C PRO A 39 -13.04 -18.24 2.06
N ASP A 40 -12.98 -19.57 2.18
CA ASP A 40 -13.26 -20.28 3.43
C ASP A 40 -12.12 -20.16 4.47
N LEU A 41 -10.90 -19.90 4.00
CA LEU A 41 -9.69 -19.79 4.82
C LEU A 41 -8.73 -18.77 4.21
N LEU A 42 -8.15 -17.90 5.04
CA LEU A 42 -7.12 -16.97 4.62
C LEU A 42 -5.73 -17.45 5.04
N LEU A 43 -4.85 -17.61 4.06
CA LEU A 43 -3.43 -17.86 4.24
C LEU A 43 -2.67 -16.56 3.99
N ILE A 44 -1.95 -16.07 5.00
CA ILE A 44 -1.29 -14.76 4.97
C ILE A 44 0.20 -14.95 5.13
N ASP A 45 0.99 -14.31 4.26
CA ASP A 45 2.43 -14.30 4.40
C ASP A 45 2.87 -13.42 5.58
N GLY A 46 3.76 -13.96 6.41
CA GLY A 46 4.35 -13.29 7.56
C GLY A 46 3.81 -13.75 8.90
N ALA A 47 3.90 -12.87 9.90
CA ALA A 47 3.60 -13.20 11.30
C ALA A 47 2.26 -12.63 11.79
N HIS A 48 1.64 -11.74 11.01
CA HIS A 48 0.48 -10.96 11.45
C HIS A 48 -0.78 -11.41 10.72
N LYS A 49 -1.90 -11.35 11.44
CA LYS A 49 -3.25 -11.55 10.90
C LYS A 49 -3.89 -10.19 10.65
N ILE A 50 -4.80 -10.13 9.70
CA ILE A 50 -5.61 -8.93 9.44
C ILE A 50 -6.51 -8.66 10.66
N PRO A 51 -6.39 -7.49 11.30
CA PRO A 51 -7.26 -7.08 12.39
C PRO A 51 -8.70 -6.87 11.91
N ARG A 52 -9.68 -7.23 12.74
CA ARG A 52 -11.11 -7.19 12.37
C ARG A 52 -11.59 -5.79 11.99
N GLU A 53 -11.01 -4.76 12.61
CA GLU A 53 -11.31 -3.36 12.36
C GLU A 53 -11.03 -2.94 10.91
N PHE A 54 -9.99 -3.48 10.25
CA PHE A 54 -9.66 -3.16 8.87
C PHE A 54 -10.61 -3.81 7.87
N ILE A 55 -11.17 -4.97 8.21
CA ILE A 55 -12.19 -5.63 7.40
C ILE A 55 -13.52 -4.86 7.52
N ALA A 56 -13.89 -4.43 8.73
CA ALA A 56 -15.11 -3.65 8.93
C ALA A 56 -15.04 -2.28 8.23
N SER A 57 -13.93 -1.54 8.41
CA SER A 57 -13.76 -0.20 7.85
C SER A 57 -13.64 -0.19 6.32
N ALA A 58 -13.03 -1.21 5.72
CA ALA A 58 -12.93 -1.32 4.26
C ALA A 58 -14.30 -1.57 3.58
N GLY A 59 -15.39 -1.75 4.33
CA GLY A 59 -16.77 -1.87 3.79
C GLY A 59 -17.57 -0.60 3.80
N SER A 60 -17.01 0.50 4.31
CA SER A 60 -17.75 1.75 4.54
C SER A 60 -17.33 2.83 3.53
N SER A 61 -17.35 2.50 2.25
CA SER A 61 -17.57 3.50 1.21
C SER A 61 -19.08 3.68 1.04
N SER A 62 -19.65 4.63 1.79
CA SER A 62 -20.98 5.22 1.55
C SER A 62 -22.20 4.28 1.49
N GLN A 63 -22.65 3.71 2.62
CA GLN A 63 -24.07 3.41 2.80
C GLN A 63 -24.46 3.29 4.29
N ARG A 64 -25.13 4.31 4.82
CA ARG A 64 -25.97 4.16 6.02
C ARG A 64 -27.20 3.36 5.60
N VAL A 65 -27.23 2.06 5.89
CA VAL A 65 -28.44 1.25 5.80
C VAL A 65 -29.09 1.17 7.19
N ASN A 66 -30.34 1.61 7.25
CA ASN A 66 -31.20 1.49 8.41
C ASN A 66 -31.58 0.02 8.60
N ALA A 67 -30.96 -0.66 9.56
CA ALA A 67 -31.29 -2.04 9.86
C ALA A 67 -32.43 -2.09 10.90
N SER A 68 -33.60 -2.52 10.46
CA SER A 68 -34.69 -2.96 11.33
C SER A 68 -34.57 -4.47 11.57
N SER A 69 -34.72 -4.88 12.82
CA SER A 69 -34.64 -6.26 13.36
C SER A 69 -33.28 -6.74 13.88
N ALA A 70 -33.18 -6.80 15.21
CA ALA A 70 -31.97 -7.09 15.99
C ALA A 70 -31.47 -8.53 15.95
N LYS A 71 -32.27 -9.49 15.45
CA LYS A 71 -31.91 -10.92 15.43
C LYS A 71 -31.31 -11.39 14.09
N ASP A 72 -31.71 -10.82 12.96
CA ASP A 72 -31.10 -11.13 11.65
C ASP A 72 -29.74 -10.45 11.45
N LEU A 73 -29.49 -9.37 12.21
CA LEU A 73 -28.20 -8.68 12.27
C LEU A 73 -27.08 -9.50 12.93
N MET A 74 -27.42 -10.57 13.66
CA MET A 74 -26.42 -11.41 14.36
C MET A 74 -25.86 -12.53 13.47
N ASN A 75 -26.55 -12.95 12.41
CA ASN A 75 -26.14 -14.06 11.53
C ASN A 75 -25.62 -13.63 10.15
N ALA A 76 -25.86 -12.39 9.73
CA ALA A 76 -25.40 -11.85 8.44
C ALA A 76 -24.28 -10.80 8.56
N ARG A 77 -23.69 -10.64 9.74
CA ARG A 77 -22.43 -9.90 9.94
C ARG A 77 -21.26 -10.82 9.60
N GLU A 78 -21.00 -10.94 8.29
CA GLU A 78 -19.77 -11.45 7.65
C GLU A 78 -18.84 -12.18 8.62
N ALA A 79 -19.05 -13.49 8.80
CA ALA A 79 -18.13 -14.34 9.54
C ALA A 79 -16.80 -14.34 8.81
N PHE A 80 -15.93 -13.42 9.21
CA PHE A 80 -14.63 -13.24 8.62
C PHE A 80 -13.86 -14.58 8.70
N PRO A 81 -13.36 -15.10 7.57
CA PRO A 81 -12.83 -16.45 7.50
C PRO A 81 -11.65 -16.63 8.46
N PRO A 82 -11.45 -17.86 8.98
CA PRO A 82 -10.27 -18.17 9.78
C PRO A 82 -8.99 -17.75 9.06
N GLN A 83 -8.01 -17.29 9.83
CA GLN A 83 -6.72 -16.82 9.32
C GLN A 83 -5.57 -17.67 9.85
N LYS A 84 -4.67 -18.04 8.93
CA LYS A 84 -3.38 -18.66 9.24
C LYS A 84 -2.26 -17.80 8.67
N ALA A 85 -1.46 -17.21 9.56
CA ALA A 85 -0.24 -16.52 9.19
C ALA A 85 0.91 -17.55 9.04
N ILE A 86 1.64 -17.48 7.94
CA ILE A 86 2.71 -18.41 7.57
C ILE A 86 3.95 -17.58 7.26
N ARG A 87 5.04 -17.78 8.02
CA ARG A 87 6.32 -17.13 7.71
C ARG A 87 6.92 -17.75 6.46
N LYS A 88 7.36 -16.92 5.50
CA LYS A 88 7.84 -17.36 4.17
C LYS A 88 6.76 -18.19 3.47
N GLY A 89 5.54 -17.69 3.51
CA GLY A 89 4.38 -18.39 2.97
C GLY A 89 4.43 -18.51 1.45
N ASP A 90 5.13 -17.60 0.77
CA ASP A 90 5.38 -17.61 -0.66
C ASP A 90 6.22 -18.81 -1.12
N ASP A 91 7.19 -19.25 -0.32
CA ASP A 91 7.96 -20.47 -0.59
C ASP A 91 7.15 -21.76 -0.35
N LEU A 92 6.07 -21.68 0.43
CA LEU A 92 5.35 -22.85 0.97
C LEU A 92 3.93 -23.03 0.40
N CYS A 93 3.34 -22.00 -0.19
CA CYS A 93 1.94 -22.01 -0.62
C CYS A 93 1.77 -21.32 -1.98
N TYR A 94 1.25 -22.06 -2.96
CA TYR A 94 0.98 -21.53 -4.30
C TYR A 94 0.05 -20.32 -4.32
N SER A 95 -0.96 -20.29 -3.45
CA SER A 95 -1.88 -19.14 -3.36
C SER A 95 -1.17 -17.88 -2.86
N ILE A 96 -0.27 -18.03 -1.87
CA ILE A 96 0.54 -16.91 -1.37
C ILE A 96 1.54 -16.48 -2.44
N ALA A 97 2.24 -17.42 -3.08
CA ALA A 97 3.17 -17.13 -4.17
C ALA A 97 2.50 -16.36 -5.32
N ALA A 98 1.30 -16.78 -5.73
CA ALA A 98 0.52 -16.11 -6.77
C ALA A 98 0.13 -14.68 -6.34
N ALA A 99 -0.30 -14.48 -5.09
CA ALA A 99 -0.60 -13.16 -4.56
C ALA A 99 0.64 -12.25 -4.51
N SER A 100 1.81 -12.79 -4.12
CA SER A 100 3.08 -12.06 -4.10
C SER A 100 3.50 -11.60 -5.49
N ILE A 101 3.33 -12.45 -6.52
CA ILE A 101 3.58 -12.07 -7.92
C ILE A 101 2.65 -10.93 -8.36
N LEU A 102 1.34 -11.06 -8.11
CA LEU A 102 0.36 -10.01 -8.46
C LEU A 102 0.71 -8.67 -7.79
N ALA A 103 1.01 -8.70 -6.50
CA ALA A 103 1.39 -7.51 -5.74
C ALA A 103 2.68 -6.88 -6.28
N LYS A 104 3.71 -7.69 -6.57
CA LYS A 104 5.00 -7.22 -7.07
C LYS A 104 4.89 -6.60 -8.46
N VAL A 105 4.23 -7.29 -9.39
CA VAL A 105 4.03 -6.80 -10.77
C VAL A 105 3.26 -5.49 -10.76
N THR A 106 2.14 -5.45 -10.04
CA THR A 106 1.29 -4.25 -9.96
C THR A 106 2.04 -3.07 -9.34
N ARG A 107 2.79 -3.29 -8.26
CA ARG A 107 3.60 -2.24 -7.65
C ARG A 107 4.67 -1.73 -8.62
N ASP A 108 5.35 -2.62 -9.33
CA ASP A 108 6.40 -2.23 -10.26
C ASP A 108 5.86 -1.41 -11.44
N GLU A 109 4.66 -1.75 -11.94
CA GLU A 109 3.92 -0.96 -12.94
C GLU A 109 3.56 0.43 -12.42
N ILE A 110 3.04 0.54 -11.19
CA ILE A 110 2.74 1.83 -10.55
C ILE A 110 4.01 2.70 -10.46
N MET A 111 5.14 2.13 -10.04
CA MET A 111 6.40 2.87 -9.93
C MET A 111 6.93 3.32 -11.30
N ILE A 112 6.73 2.54 -12.36
CA ILE A 112 7.04 2.95 -13.74
C ILE A 112 6.13 4.11 -14.17
N GLY A 113 4.85 4.07 -13.78
CA GLY A 113 3.93 5.19 -13.97
C GLY A 113 4.43 6.46 -13.28
N TYR A 114 4.87 6.36 -12.03
CA TYR A 114 5.43 7.49 -11.29
C TYR A 114 6.73 8.03 -11.86
N ASP A 115 7.56 7.19 -12.48
CA ASP A 115 8.77 7.65 -13.17
C ASP A 115 8.44 8.65 -14.28
N LYS A 116 7.31 8.48 -14.98
CA LYS A 116 6.86 9.42 -16.01
C LYS A 116 6.43 10.77 -15.40
N LEU A 117 5.86 10.75 -14.21
CA LEU A 117 5.40 11.96 -13.50
C LEU A 117 6.57 12.67 -12.78
N TYR A 118 7.55 11.90 -12.31
CA TYR A 118 8.68 12.36 -11.50
C TYR A 118 9.99 11.77 -12.05
N PRO A 119 10.42 12.16 -13.27
CA PRO A 119 11.55 11.53 -13.98
C PRO A 119 12.90 11.71 -13.28
N LEU A 120 13.00 12.69 -12.38
CA LEU A 120 14.24 13.03 -11.67
C LEU A 120 14.68 11.96 -10.65
N TYR A 121 13.78 11.08 -10.23
CA TYR A 121 14.02 10.14 -9.12
C TYR A 121 14.34 8.71 -9.57
N GLY A 122 14.18 8.38 -10.85
CA GLY A 122 14.52 7.06 -11.40
C GLY A 122 13.66 5.90 -10.88
N PHE A 123 12.40 6.16 -10.54
CA PHE A 123 11.44 5.19 -10.01
C PHE A 123 11.25 3.95 -10.88
N ALA A 124 11.42 4.06 -12.20
CA ALA A 124 11.32 2.91 -13.10
C ALA A 124 12.40 1.86 -12.80
N LYS A 125 13.58 2.29 -12.33
CA LYS A 125 14.70 1.41 -11.99
C LYS A 125 14.68 1.01 -10.52
N ASN A 126 14.61 1.99 -9.62
CA ASN A 126 14.77 1.76 -8.19
C ASN A 126 13.46 1.42 -7.45
N LYS A 127 12.29 1.54 -8.08
CA LYS A 127 10.97 1.23 -7.49
C LYS A 127 10.69 1.95 -6.15
N GLY A 128 11.35 3.08 -5.92
CA GLY A 128 11.26 3.86 -4.69
C GLY A 128 12.17 3.38 -3.56
N TYR A 129 13.01 2.36 -3.78
CA TYR A 129 14.03 1.95 -2.80
C TYR A 129 15.16 2.99 -2.73
N GLY A 130 15.81 3.09 -1.57
CA GLY A 130 16.91 4.04 -1.29
C GLY A 130 18.23 3.68 -1.99
N SER A 131 18.20 3.49 -3.31
CA SER A 131 19.41 3.38 -4.14
C SER A 131 20.24 4.67 -4.09
N ARG A 132 21.54 4.58 -4.36
CA ARG A 132 22.44 5.74 -4.34
C ARG A 132 21.94 6.87 -5.24
N GLU A 133 21.44 6.51 -6.42
CA GLU A 133 20.88 7.44 -7.41
C GLU A 133 19.63 8.14 -6.87
N HIS A 134 18.77 7.40 -6.17
CA HIS A 134 17.56 7.95 -5.58
C HIS A 134 17.86 8.90 -4.43
N LEU A 135 18.81 8.54 -3.56
CA LEU A 135 19.24 9.40 -2.46
C LEU A 135 19.89 10.69 -2.97
N ALA A 136 20.73 10.60 -4.00
CA ALA A 136 21.30 11.77 -4.65
C ALA A 136 20.23 12.67 -5.29
N ALA A 137 19.19 12.08 -5.89
CA ALA A 137 18.05 12.83 -6.43
C ALA A 137 17.26 13.54 -5.32
N LEU A 138 17.04 12.88 -4.19
CA LEU A 138 16.38 13.47 -3.03
C LEU A 138 17.16 14.67 -2.47
N GLU A 139 18.48 14.56 -2.38
CA GLU A 139 19.35 15.66 -1.94
C GLU A 139 19.33 16.84 -2.92
N ARG A 140 19.28 16.55 -4.22
CA ARG A 140 19.35 17.58 -5.28
C ARG A 140 18.03 18.27 -5.57
N TYR A 141 16.92 17.53 -5.56
CA TYR A 141 15.61 18.00 -6.04
C TYR A 141 14.54 18.05 -4.93
N GLY A 142 14.85 17.57 -3.73
CA GLY A 142 13.92 17.52 -2.61
C GLY A 142 12.97 16.33 -2.69
N LEU A 143 11.84 16.43 -1.98
CA LEU A 143 10.84 15.36 -1.86
C LEU A 143 9.73 15.52 -2.88
N SER A 144 9.35 14.42 -3.54
CA SER A 144 8.09 14.34 -4.28
C SER A 144 6.91 13.94 -3.38
N PRO A 145 5.65 14.16 -3.80
CA PRO A 145 4.47 13.79 -3.03
C PRO A 145 4.39 12.31 -2.64
N ILE A 146 4.99 11.41 -3.43
CA ILE A 146 4.91 9.96 -3.21
C ILE A 146 5.96 9.41 -2.23
N HIS A 147 6.82 10.27 -1.67
CA HIS A 147 7.79 9.86 -0.65
C HIS A 147 7.15 9.72 0.73
N ARG A 148 7.44 8.61 1.40
CA ARG A 148 6.99 8.32 2.78
C ARG A 148 7.77 9.17 3.77
N ARG A 149 7.15 10.20 4.31
CA ARG A 149 7.80 11.19 5.19
C ARG A 149 8.21 10.62 6.53
N SER A 150 7.53 9.57 6.98
CA SER A 150 7.81 8.88 8.24
C SER A 150 9.04 7.96 8.19
N PHE A 151 9.55 7.64 6.99
CA PHE A 151 10.63 6.65 6.79
C PHE A 151 12.00 7.31 6.75
N GLU A 152 13.01 6.67 7.35
CA GLU A 152 14.41 7.02 7.07
C GLU A 152 14.79 6.53 5.65
N PRO A 153 15.59 7.31 4.89
CA PRO A 153 16.24 8.58 5.24
C PRO A 153 15.41 9.85 4.97
N VAL A 154 14.22 9.70 4.37
CA VAL A 154 13.34 10.82 3.99
C VAL A 154 12.99 11.73 5.18
N ARG A 155 12.72 11.15 6.35
CA ARG A 155 12.42 11.88 7.59
C ARG A 155 13.51 12.89 7.95
N ASN A 156 14.77 12.51 7.77
CA ASN A 156 15.92 13.35 8.11
C ASN A 156 16.10 14.49 7.09
N LEU A 157 15.82 14.20 5.81
CA LEU A 157 15.85 15.21 4.74
C LEU A 157 14.70 16.22 4.86
N ALA A 158 13.52 15.78 5.28
CA ALA A 158 12.40 16.69 5.56
C ALA A 158 12.71 17.66 6.71
N GLY A 159 13.48 17.21 7.72
CA GLY A 159 13.92 18.06 8.83
C GLY A 159 15.03 19.05 8.46
N SER A 160 15.87 18.74 7.47
CA SER A 160 16.95 19.63 7.00
C SER A 160 16.51 20.62 5.91
N CYS A 161 15.45 20.29 5.15
CA CYS A 161 14.87 21.11 4.09
C CYS A 161 13.99 22.27 4.61
N GLN A 162 14.51 23.05 5.58
CA GLN A 162 14.01 24.40 5.90
C GLN A 162 15.03 25.49 5.52
N ARG A 163 16.11 25.19 4.78
CA ARG A 163 17.21 26.15 4.51
C ARG A 163 17.58 26.45 3.06
N SER A 164 16.81 26.03 2.05
CA SER A 164 17.07 26.53 0.68
C SER A 164 15.79 26.63 -0.16
N ALA A 165 14.94 27.59 0.18
CA ALA A 165 13.87 28.09 -0.69
C ALA A 165 14.41 28.99 -1.82
N VAL A 166 15.55 28.64 -2.42
CA VAL A 166 16.14 29.36 -3.56
C VAL A 166 16.63 28.31 -4.54
N GLN A 167 15.74 27.79 -5.40
CA GLN A 167 16.07 27.30 -6.76
C GLN A 167 14.85 26.73 -7.52
N LEU A 168 13.60 27.16 -7.27
CA LEU A 168 12.47 26.78 -8.14
C LEU A 168 12.13 27.84 -9.20
N SER A 169 12.81 28.98 -9.21
CA SER A 169 12.62 30.05 -10.20
C SER A 169 13.53 29.98 -11.43
N LEU A 170 14.40 28.96 -11.57
CA LEU A 170 15.38 28.87 -12.66
C LEU A 170 15.04 27.85 -13.77
N LEU A 171 13.88 27.19 -13.70
CA LEU A 171 13.42 26.24 -14.75
C LEU A 171 12.32 26.82 -15.66
N GLU A 172 11.87 28.05 -15.40
CA GLU A 172 10.92 28.78 -16.25
C GLU A 172 11.60 29.76 -17.22
N ALA A 173 12.93 29.88 -17.21
CA ALA A 173 13.68 30.87 -17.98
C ALA A 173 14.36 30.33 -19.26
N ASP A 174 14.13 29.07 -19.64
CA ASP A 174 14.79 28.44 -20.80
C ASP A 174 13.78 27.71 -21.73
N ARG A 175 12.68 28.39 -22.05
CA ARG A 175 11.78 28.05 -23.16
C ARG A 175 11.60 29.23 -24.09
#